data_AF-A0A444RQT8-F1
#
_entry.id   AF-A0A444RQT8-F1
#
_cell.length_a   1.000
_cell.length_b   1.000
_cell.length_c   1.000
_cell.angle_alpha   90.00
_cell.angle_beta   90.00
_cell.angle_gamma   90.00
#
_symmetry.space_group_name_H-M   'P 1'
#
loop_
_entity.id
_entity.type
_entity.pdbx_description
1 polymer ?
#
loop_
_entity_poly.entity_id
_entity_poly.type
_entity_poly.pdbx_seq_one_letter_code
_entity_poly.pdbx_strand_id
1 'polypeptide(L)'
;MSDVVPFTINVPDALLEETRVKLKYARLDDAMGSVEWNDLEIGHKAFKELVQFWRDEYDWKNYESFLNTFHHFKTTIQVPGFEALGIHFLHHRSSRPDAVPLLFLHGWPGSFLEVLKILPLLTEPEEGKPAFHVVAPSLPGFGFSDFSKKKGFGIDQHAICFAMLMERLGYNEYFCQGGDWGSIITRFMALKYPKAVRAIHINMLLALPPDPKKSPQKYARYQKKDYDERDLKNMERTNWFAAHERGYQRLQETKCVTLGYGLHDSPIAILAWMVGKLKSWTDDYPWTKEELINWTFMHYQGSPSAAMQIYKEALAVLNDDPDSMVKRYVTQPVGGAGVNVALASRSKDKLEAVRDSIAEKAPKVKVGVYAIDIQNHGEVDNAVKQAIADLGEIDILINNAGLALGAPARFWELPVDAVSQMSGTNVNGVMFTTHSVLNRSMWPRKRGTILNVSSVTGLECPPFNGETVYHASKAFLEGFSNSLRNETAGSNIRVLVLRPGVVNTHFHLQRVQYDQDAMEDFYQGYDPLVAEDLAQSVLYMLSLPDHVSIKALDCVPTAQRALTNFDREWKSRQE
;
A
#
# COMPACT_ATOMS: atom_id res chain seq x y z
N MET A 1 -27.02 22.67 -2.32
CA MET A 1 -26.07 21.54 -2.41
C MET A 1 -26.67 20.57 -3.40
N SER A 2 -25.96 20.16 -4.46
CA SER A 2 -26.52 19.19 -5.41
C SER A 2 -26.50 17.80 -4.78
N ASP A 3 -27.68 17.25 -4.52
CA ASP A 3 -27.83 15.95 -3.88
C ASP A 3 -27.27 14.81 -4.74
N VAL A 4 -26.87 13.71 -4.09
CA VAL A 4 -26.57 12.44 -4.76
C VAL A 4 -27.90 11.82 -5.16
N VAL A 5 -28.14 11.65 -6.46
CA VAL A 5 -29.42 11.16 -6.98
C VAL A 5 -29.28 9.75 -7.55
N PRO A 6 -30.27 8.85 -7.35
CA PRO A 6 -30.33 7.59 -8.08
C PRO A 6 -30.29 7.82 -9.59
N PHE A 7 -29.61 6.93 -10.30
CA PHE A 7 -29.50 6.96 -11.75
C PHE A 7 -30.01 5.64 -12.33
N THR A 8 -30.71 5.70 -13.45
CA THR A 8 -31.15 4.52 -14.20
C THR A 8 -30.62 4.67 -15.61
N ILE A 9 -29.91 3.65 -16.09
CA ILE A 9 -29.40 3.62 -17.45
C ILE A 9 -30.59 3.48 -18.39
N ASN A 10 -30.68 4.41 -19.34
CA ASN A 10 -31.68 4.38 -20.40
C ASN A 10 -31.07 4.94 -21.69
N VAL A 11 -30.55 4.04 -22.53
CA VAL A 11 -30.06 4.40 -23.85
C VAL A 11 -31.26 4.61 -24.79
N PRO A 12 -31.33 5.76 -25.51
CA PRO A 12 -32.44 6.05 -26.40
C PRO A 12 -32.60 5.00 -27.51
N ASP A 13 -33.84 4.56 -27.76
CA ASP A 13 -34.14 3.61 -28.84
C ASP A 13 -33.69 4.11 -30.21
N ALA A 14 -33.68 5.44 -30.42
CA ALA A 14 -33.17 6.06 -31.63
C ALA A 14 -31.69 5.73 -31.89
N LEU A 15 -30.85 5.70 -30.84
CA LEU A 15 -29.44 5.34 -30.99
C LEU A 15 -29.28 3.84 -31.30
N LEU A 16 -30.11 2.98 -30.70
CA LEU A 16 -30.11 1.55 -30.99
C LEU A 16 -30.50 1.28 -32.44
N GLU A 17 -31.54 1.96 -32.93
CA GLU A 17 -31.96 1.83 -34.32
C GLU A 17 -30.93 2.38 -35.31
N GLU A 18 -30.33 3.55 -35.00
CA GLU A 18 -29.22 4.08 -35.79
C GLU A 18 -28.05 3.08 -35.86
N THR A 19 -27.72 2.44 -34.72
CA THR A 19 -26.67 1.42 -34.65
C THR A 19 -27.00 0.23 -35.55
N ARG A 20 -28.23 -0.28 -35.53
CA ARG A 20 -28.67 -1.39 -36.41
C ARG A 20 -28.56 -1.02 -37.88
N VAL A 21 -28.99 0.18 -38.26
CA VAL A 21 -28.87 0.68 -39.64
C VAL A 21 -27.40 0.75 -40.05
N LYS A 22 -26.53 1.33 -39.21
CA LYS A 22 -25.09 1.43 -39.49
C LYS A 22 -24.40 0.07 -39.59
N LEU A 23 -24.77 -0.89 -38.75
CA LEU A 23 -24.28 -2.28 -38.83
C LEU A 23 -24.73 -2.96 -40.12
N LYS A 24 -25.96 -2.72 -40.59
CA LYS A 24 -26.49 -3.27 -41.85
C LYS A 24 -25.70 -2.80 -43.07
N TYR A 25 -25.26 -1.54 -43.08
CA TYR A 25 -24.49 -0.95 -44.18
C TYR A 25 -22.97 -0.93 -43.94
N ALA A 26 -22.51 -1.61 -42.88
CA ALA A 26 -21.11 -1.70 -42.55
C ALA A 26 -20.31 -2.32 -43.70
N ARG A 27 -19.19 -1.68 -44.05
CA ARG A 27 -18.27 -2.16 -45.09
C ARG A 27 -17.07 -2.80 -44.45
N LEU A 28 -16.88 -4.09 -44.68
CA LEU A 28 -15.66 -4.82 -44.35
C LEU A 28 -14.84 -5.03 -45.63
N ASP A 29 -13.51 -5.00 -45.50
CA ASP A 29 -12.62 -5.22 -46.63
C ASP A 29 -12.42 -6.72 -46.86
N ASP A 30 -13.26 -7.32 -47.71
CA ASP A 30 -13.19 -8.75 -48.04
C ASP A 30 -11.84 -9.14 -48.68
N ALA A 31 -11.06 -8.18 -49.22
CA ALA A 31 -9.71 -8.45 -49.73
C ALA A 31 -8.73 -8.85 -48.61
N MET A 32 -9.03 -8.50 -47.35
CA MET A 32 -8.26 -8.89 -46.17
C MET A 32 -8.76 -10.21 -45.54
N GLY A 33 -9.53 -11.02 -46.28
CA GLY A 33 -10.15 -12.25 -45.77
C GLY A 33 -9.20 -13.31 -45.20
N SER A 34 -7.91 -13.26 -45.55
CA SER A 34 -6.87 -14.17 -45.05
C SER A 34 -6.15 -13.68 -43.79
N VAL A 35 -6.49 -12.49 -43.28
CA VAL A 35 -5.87 -11.97 -42.05
C VAL A 35 -6.41 -12.74 -40.86
N GLU A 36 -5.52 -13.45 -40.19
CA GLU A 36 -5.79 -14.18 -38.94
C GLU A 36 -5.45 -13.35 -37.72
N TRP A 37 -6.07 -13.69 -36.59
CA TRP A 37 -5.85 -13.01 -35.32
C TRP A 37 -4.38 -13.17 -34.87
N ASN A 38 -3.77 -12.07 -34.42
CA ASN A 38 -2.46 -12.06 -33.78
C ASN A 38 -2.34 -10.89 -32.78
N ASP A 39 -1.15 -10.67 -32.23
CA ASP A 39 -0.90 -9.63 -31.22
C ASP A 39 -1.14 -8.19 -31.73
N LEU A 40 -1.13 -7.96 -33.04
CA LEU A 40 -1.24 -6.65 -33.66
C LEU A 40 -2.50 -6.44 -34.50
N GLU A 41 -3.09 -7.53 -35.04
CA GLU A 41 -4.21 -7.45 -35.98
C GLU A 41 -5.41 -8.30 -35.58
N ILE A 42 -6.60 -7.79 -35.91
CA ILE A 42 -7.86 -8.52 -35.73
C ILE A 42 -8.09 -9.51 -36.88
N GLY A 43 -8.41 -10.75 -36.55
CA GLY A 43 -8.74 -11.77 -37.56
C GLY A 43 -10.03 -11.43 -38.31
N HIS A 44 -9.97 -11.32 -39.65
CA HIS A 44 -11.08 -10.83 -40.48
C HIS A 44 -12.34 -11.69 -40.33
N LYS A 45 -12.20 -13.02 -40.41
CA LYS A 45 -13.34 -13.95 -40.30
C LYS A 45 -14.04 -13.82 -38.95
N ALA A 46 -13.28 -13.89 -37.86
CA ALA A 46 -13.81 -13.78 -36.50
C ALA A 46 -14.48 -12.41 -36.27
N PHE A 47 -13.90 -11.34 -36.81
CA PHE A 47 -14.48 -10.00 -36.71
C PHE A 47 -15.78 -9.88 -37.52
N LYS A 48 -15.84 -10.44 -38.73
CA LYS A 48 -17.06 -10.48 -39.55
C LYS A 48 -18.19 -11.24 -38.84
N GLU A 49 -17.89 -12.36 -38.20
CA GLU A 49 -18.85 -13.13 -37.38
C GLU A 49 -19.32 -12.37 -36.13
N LEU A 50 -18.47 -11.51 -35.56
CA LEU A 50 -18.83 -10.65 -34.43
C LEU A 50 -19.76 -9.51 -34.88
N VAL A 51 -19.48 -8.89 -36.03
CA VAL A 51 -20.34 -7.84 -36.62
C VAL A 51 -21.72 -8.41 -36.99
N GLN A 52 -21.77 -9.62 -37.57
CA GLN A 52 -23.03 -10.31 -37.87
C GLN A 52 -23.84 -10.58 -36.61
N PHE A 53 -23.20 -11.10 -35.55
CA PHE A 53 -23.86 -11.32 -34.26
C PHE A 53 -24.40 -10.00 -33.67
N TRP A 54 -23.64 -8.91 -33.74
CA TRP A 54 -24.11 -7.61 -33.25
C TRP A 54 -25.33 -7.11 -34.04
N ARG A 55 -25.35 -7.32 -35.35
CA ARG A 55 -26.44 -6.89 -36.22
C ARG A 55 -27.73 -7.70 -35.99
N ASP A 56 -27.59 -9.02 -35.86
CA ASP A 56 -28.72 -9.95 -36.02
C ASP A 56 -29.24 -10.50 -34.68
N GLU A 57 -28.38 -10.62 -33.66
CA GLU A 57 -28.69 -11.38 -32.44
C GLU A 57 -28.56 -10.56 -31.15
N TYR A 58 -27.67 -9.57 -31.12
CA TYR A 58 -27.38 -8.82 -29.89
C TYR A 58 -28.53 -7.90 -29.45
N ASP A 59 -28.87 -7.98 -28.15
CA ASP A 59 -29.90 -7.16 -27.53
C ASP A 59 -29.33 -6.30 -26.39
N TRP A 60 -29.13 -5.00 -26.67
CA TRP A 60 -28.72 -4.03 -25.65
C TRP A 60 -29.74 -3.90 -24.52
N LYS A 61 -31.05 -3.99 -24.79
CA LYS A 61 -32.07 -3.75 -23.74
C LYS A 61 -32.06 -4.84 -22.67
N ASN A 62 -31.72 -6.06 -23.04
CA ASN A 62 -31.44 -7.12 -22.07
C ASN A 62 -30.25 -6.78 -21.17
N TYR A 63 -29.13 -6.34 -21.76
CA TYR A 63 -27.95 -5.97 -20.99
C TYR A 63 -28.16 -4.69 -20.14
N GLU A 64 -28.88 -3.70 -20.66
CA GLU A 64 -29.30 -2.50 -19.93
C GLU A 64 -30.15 -2.86 -18.70
N SER A 65 -31.06 -3.83 -18.84
CA SER A 65 -31.86 -4.34 -17.71
C SER A 65 -30.98 -5.00 -16.66
N PHE A 66 -29.97 -5.78 -17.09
CA PHE A 66 -28.96 -6.34 -16.18
C PHE A 66 -28.14 -5.25 -15.48
N LEU A 67 -27.66 -4.22 -16.18
CA LEU A 67 -26.90 -3.12 -15.57
C LEU A 67 -27.76 -2.38 -14.53
N ASN A 68 -29.04 -2.15 -14.81
CA ASN A 68 -29.96 -1.51 -13.87
C ASN A 68 -30.28 -2.35 -12.61
N THR A 69 -29.76 -3.58 -12.48
CA THR A 69 -29.79 -4.32 -11.21
C THR A 69 -28.73 -3.83 -10.20
N PHE A 70 -27.74 -3.05 -10.65
CA PHE A 70 -26.71 -2.45 -9.80
C PHE A 70 -27.15 -1.08 -9.28
N HIS A 71 -26.49 -0.60 -8.22
CA HIS A 71 -26.85 0.66 -7.56
C HIS A 71 -26.12 1.83 -8.19
N HIS A 72 -26.75 2.44 -9.19
CA HIS A 72 -26.24 3.58 -9.91
C HIS A 72 -26.68 4.91 -9.30
N PHE A 73 -25.75 5.87 -9.28
CA PHE A 73 -26.00 7.23 -8.83
C PHE A 73 -25.33 8.24 -9.76
N LYS A 74 -25.82 9.48 -9.71
CA LYS A 74 -25.19 10.63 -10.35
C LYS A 74 -25.14 11.81 -9.36
N THR A 75 -24.05 12.56 -9.38
CA THR A 75 -23.92 13.79 -8.58
C THR A 75 -23.10 14.83 -9.32
N THR A 76 -23.35 16.11 -9.07
CA THR A 76 -22.67 17.22 -9.74
C THR A 76 -21.40 17.61 -8.99
N ILE A 77 -20.22 17.38 -9.57
CA ILE A 77 -18.92 17.78 -8.99
C ILE A 77 -18.38 18.98 -9.77
N GLN A 78 -18.00 20.04 -9.05
CA GLN A 78 -17.38 21.22 -9.63
C GLN A 78 -15.90 21.29 -9.22
N VAL A 79 -15.03 20.79 -10.09
CA VAL A 79 -13.57 20.92 -9.89
C VAL A 79 -13.18 22.41 -10.06
N PRO A 80 -12.36 22.99 -9.16
CA PRO A 80 -11.96 24.39 -9.27
C PRO A 80 -11.38 24.75 -10.65
N GLY A 81 -11.92 25.81 -11.26
CA GLY A 81 -11.49 26.28 -12.58
C GLY A 81 -12.18 25.60 -13.77
N PHE A 82 -13.12 24.68 -13.53
CA PHE A 82 -13.89 23.97 -14.55
C PHE A 82 -15.40 24.09 -14.29
N GLU A 83 -16.19 23.80 -15.32
CA GLU A 83 -17.63 23.65 -15.19
C GLU A 83 -18.01 22.49 -14.25
N ALA A 84 -19.24 22.54 -13.75
CA ALA A 84 -19.79 21.46 -12.96
C ALA A 84 -20.11 20.27 -13.87
N LEU A 85 -19.62 19.08 -13.50
CA LEU A 85 -19.81 17.84 -14.25
C LEU A 85 -20.72 16.90 -13.48
N GLY A 86 -21.71 16.33 -14.16
CA GLY A 86 -22.47 15.20 -13.63
C GLY A 86 -21.63 13.93 -13.67
N ILE A 87 -21.23 13.43 -12.50
CA ILE A 87 -20.40 12.23 -12.35
C ILE A 87 -21.29 11.05 -12.01
N HIS A 88 -21.28 10.06 -12.89
CA HIS A 88 -21.93 8.78 -12.69
C HIS A 88 -21.04 7.83 -11.89
N PHE A 89 -21.62 7.05 -10.99
CA PHE A 89 -20.91 6.03 -10.23
C PHE A 89 -21.82 4.92 -9.73
N LEU A 90 -21.23 3.75 -9.52
CA LEU A 90 -21.82 2.70 -8.69
C LEU A 90 -21.50 2.96 -7.23
N HIS A 91 -22.47 2.73 -6.34
CA HIS A 91 -22.24 2.73 -4.89
C HIS A 91 -22.95 1.55 -4.23
N HIS A 92 -22.16 0.52 -3.91
CA HIS A 92 -22.63 -0.65 -3.18
C HIS A 92 -22.10 -0.63 -1.76
N ARG A 93 -22.99 -0.50 -0.79
CA ARG A 93 -22.65 -0.58 0.63
C ARG A 93 -22.73 -2.04 1.09
N SER A 94 -21.63 -2.56 1.61
CA SER A 94 -21.65 -3.79 2.43
C SER A 94 -22.65 -3.67 3.60
N SER A 95 -23.28 -4.80 3.92
CA SER A 95 -24.09 -5.00 5.12
C SER A 95 -23.24 -5.10 6.40
N ARG A 96 -21.93 -5.34 6.27
CA ARG A 96 -21.03 -5.50 7.40
C ARG A 96 -20.64 -4.16 8.04
N PRO A 97 -20.68 -4.05 9.38
CA PRO A 97 -20.35 -2.82 10.09
C PRO A 97 -18.86 -2.46 10.07
N ASP A 98 -17.98 -3.45 9.80
CA ASP A 98 -16.54 -3.28 9.70
C ASP A 98 -16.05 -3.00 8.26
N ALA A 99 -16.97 -2.76 7.33
CA ALA A 99 -16.63 -2.55 5.93
C ALA A 99 -15.88 -1.23 5.71
N VAL A 100 -14.77 -1.29 4.96
CA VAL A 100 -13.92 -0.14 4.66
C VAL A 100 -14.36 0.51 3.34
N PRO A 101 -14.43 1.85 3.22
CA PRO A 101 -14.72 2.48 1.95
C PRO A 101 -13.61 2.25 0.93
N LEU A 102 -13.97 1.81 -0.27
CA LEU A 102 -13.06 1.53 -1.39
C LEU A 102 -13.51 2.29 -2.64
N LEU A 103 -12.63 3.15 -3.15
CA LEU A 103 -12.79 3.81 -4.44
C LEU A 103 -12.09 2.96 -5.53
N PHE A 104 -12.87 2.40 -6.45
CA PHE A 104 -12.38 1.64 -7.61
C PHE A 104 -12.32 2.54 -8.85
N LEU A 105 -11.13 2.75 -9.41
CA LEU A 105 -10.92 3.57 -10.60
C LEU A 105 -10.50 2.71 -11.79
N HIS A 106 -11.36 2.68 -12.82
CA HIS A 106 -11.09 2.00 -14.09
C HIS A 106 -10.12 2.81 -14.97
N GLY A 107 -9.81 2.28 -16.16
CA GLY A 107 -9.03 2.98 -17.19
C GLY A 107 -9.63 2.93 -18.58
N TRP A 108 -8.80 2.92 -19.61
CA TRP A 108 -9.16 2.77 -21.03
C TRP A 108 -8.48 1.49 -21.59
N PRO A 109 -9.17 0.69 -22.43
CA PRO A 109 -10.51 0.88 -22.99
C PRO A 109 -11.63 0.44 -22.05
N GLY A 110 -11.43 0.52 -20.74
CA GLY A 110 -12.39 0.09 -19.74
C GLY A 110 -13.43 1.11 -19.30
N SER A 111 -14.24 0.68 -18.33
CA SER A 111 -15.31 1.47 -17.72
C SER A 111 -15.65 0.91 -16.34
N PHE A 112 -16.69 1.46 -15.69
CA PHE A 112 -17.23 0.89 -14.45
C PHE A 112 -17.63 -0.59 -14.60
N LEU A 113 -17.80 -1.11 -15.82
CA LEU A 113 -18.08 -2.53 -16.07
C LEU A 113 -17.01 -3.47 -15.48
N GLU A 114 -15.77 -3.01 -15.34
CA GLU A 114 -14.65 -3.79 -14.77
C GLU A 114 -14.92 -4.30 -13.35
N VAL A 115 -15.69 -3.55 -12.55
CA VAL A 115 -15.91 -3.92 -11.14
C VAL A 115 -17.07 -4.91 -10.96
N LEU A 116 -17.97 -5.04 -11.95
CA LEU A 116 -19.27 -5.70 -11.74
C LEU A 116 -19.15 -7.13 -11.22
N LYS A 117 -18.21 -7.92 -11.78
CA LYS A 117 -18.00 -9.32 -11.39
C LYS A 117 -17.38 -9.48 -10.00
N ILE A 118 -16.66 -8.47 -9.51
CA ILE A 118 -15.98 -8.51 -8.22
C ILE A 118 -16.74 -7.79 -7.12
N LEU A 119 -17.80 -7.04 -7.44
CA LEU A 119 -18.61 -6.32 -6.45
C LEU A 119 -19.09 -7.23 -5.32
N PRO A 120 -19.74 -8.39 -5.56
CA PRO A 120 -20.21 -9.24 -4.46
C PRO A 120 -19.07 -9.77 -3.59
N LEU A 121 -17.91 -10.05 -4.21
CA LEU A 121 -16.72 -10.56 -3.51
C LEU A 121 -16.07 -9.50 -2.62
N LEU A 122 -16.31 -8.22 -2.87
CA LEU A 122 -15.78 -7.10 -2.09
C LEU A 122 -16.79 -6.61 -1.05
N THR A 123 -18.07 -6.55 -1.41
CA THR A 123 -19.11 -6.03 -0.51
C THR A 123 -19.57 -7.08 0.50
N GLU A 124 -19.69 -8.35 0.08
CA GLU A 124 -20.14 -9.45 0.92
C GLU A 124 -19.16 -10.64 0.83
N PRO A 125 -17.90 -10.46 1.28
CA PRO A 125 -16.89 -11.52 1.22
C PRO A 125 -17.16 -12.62 2.25
N GLU A 126 -16.53 -13.78 2.05
CA GLU A 126 -16.46 -14.86 3.04
C GLU A 126 -15.91 -14.39 4.41
N GLU A 127 -16.25 -15.12 5.46
CA GLU A 127 -15.79 -14.85 6.82
C GLU A 127 -14.26 -14.78 6.91
N GLY A 128 -13.74 -13.85 7.71
CA GLY A 128 -12.30 -13.61 7.86
C GLY A 128 -11.64 -12.82 6.73
N LYS A 129 -12.38 -12.41 5.68
CA LYS A 129 -11.91 -11.46 4.66
C LYS A 129 -12.44 -10.04 4.93
N PRO A 130 -11.70 -8.98 4.56
CA PRO A 130 -12.17 -7.60 4.70
C PRO A 130 -13.32 -7.33 3.74
N ALA A 131 -14.36 -6.66 4.22
CA ALA A 131 -15.48 -6.18 3.42
C ALA A 131 -15.33 -4.70 3.07
N PHE A 132 -15.99 -4.27 2.00
CA PHE A 132 -15.86 -2.92 1.49
C PHE A 132 -17.21 -2.27 1.14
N HIS A 133 -17.33 -0.98 1.40
CA HIS A 133 -18.29 -0.14 0.67
C HIS A 133 -17.62 0.28 -0.63
N VAL A 134 -18.11 -0.22 -1.77
CA VAL A 134 -17.47 0.01 -3.07
C VAL A 134 -18.10 1.20 -3.77
N VAL A 135 -17.28 2.18 -4.13
CA VAL A 135 -17.62 3.32 -5.00
C VAL A 135 -16.83 3.16 -6.29
N ALA A 136 -17.50 3.01 -7.43
CA ALA A 136 -16.85 2.84 -8.73
C ALA A 136 -17.39 3.88 -9.73
N PRO A 137 -16.76 5.08 -9.82
CA PRO A 137 -17.18 6.09 -10.76
C PRO A 137 -16.82 5.75 -12.19
N SER A 138 -17.65 6.22 -13.13
CA SER A 138 -17.17 6.43 -14.49
C SER A 138 -16.29 7.66 -14.51
N LEU A 139 -15.09 7.54 -15.08
CA LEU A 139 -14.19 8.68 -15.22
C LEU A 139 -14.88 9.81 -16.01
N PRO A 140 -14.62 11.11 -15.72
CA PRO A 140 -15.06 12.21 -16.57
C PRO A 140 -14.81 11.95 -18.07
N GLY A 141 -15.87 11.98 -18.87
CA GLY A 141 -15.85 11.62 -20.30
C GLY A 141 -15.97 10.14 -20.63
N PHE A 142 -16.19 9.28 -19.65
CA PHE A 142 -16.43 7.84 -19.83
C PHE A 142 -17.85 7.47 -19.38
N GLY A 143 -18.42 6.44 -20.02
CA GLY A 143 -19.72 5.88 -19.67
C GLY A 143 -20.82 6.95 -19.62
N PHE A 144 -21.40 7.15 -18.43
CA PHE A 144 -22.49 8.10 -18.19
C PHE A 144 -22.06 9.38 -17.44
N SER A 145 -20.76 9.57 -17.25
CA SER A 145 -20.20 10.80 -16.68
C SER A 145 -20.03 11.87 -17.76
N ASP A 146 -20.34 13.11 -17.40
CA ASP A 146 -20.12 14.26 -18.26
C ASP A 146 -18.60 14.50 -18.46
N PHE A 147 -18.23 15.35 -19.42
CA PHE A 147 -16.85 15.74 -19.69
C PHE A 147 -16.67 17.25 -19.70
N SER A 148 -15.45 17.68 -19.40
CA SER A 148 -15.05 19.08 -19.53
C SER A 148 -14.91 19.48 -21.00
N LYS A 149 -15.56 20.57 -21.40
CA LYS A 149 -15.36 21.27 -22.67
C LYS A 149 -14.09 22.12 -22.65
N LYS A 150 -13.56 22.42 -21.47
CA LYS A 150 -12.33 23.18 -21.26
C LYS A 150 -11.11 22.26 -21.27
N LYS A 151 -10.06 22.69 -21.97
CA LYS A 151 -8.73 22.05 -21.96
C LYS A 151 -8.12 22.04 -20.54
N GLY A 152 -7.24 21.09 -20.28
CA GLY A 152 -6.51 20.97 -19.01
C GLY A 152 -7.23 20.13 -17.94
N PHE A 153 -8.33 19.45 -18.27
CA PHE A 153 -8.95 18.48 -17.36
C PHE A 153 -8.18 17.15 -17.43
N GLY A 154 -7.01 17.12 -16.80
CA GLY A 154 -6.09 15.98 -16.81
C GLY A 154 -6.18 15.12 -15.54
N ILE A 155 -5.12 14.34 -15.29
CA ILE A 155 -5.03 13.39 -14.16
C ILE A 155 -5.25 14.10 -12.81
N ASP A 156 -4.67 15.29 -12.63
CA ASP A 156 -4.84 16.10 -11.42
C ASP A 156 -6.31 16.42 -11.15
N GLN A 157 -7.05 16.82 -12.18
CA GLN A 157 -8.46 17.18 -12.08
C GLN A 157 -9.34 15.96 -11.82
N HIS A 158 -8.99 14.80 -12.39
CA HIS A 158 -9.65 13.53 -12.04
C HIS A 158 -9.45 13.19 -10.56
N ALA A 159 -8.22 13.32 -10.04
CA ALA A 159 -7.93 13.06 -8.62
C ALA A 159 -8.70 14.02 -7.69
N ILE A 160 -8.82 15.30 -8.04
CA ILE A 160 -9.64 16.27 -7.30
C ILE A 160 -11.12 15.89 -7.37
N CYS A 161 -11.62 15.56 -8.57
CA CYS A 161 -13.01 15.18 -8.78
C CYS A 161 -13.42 14.01 -7.88
N PHE A 162 -12.59 12.96 -7.79
CA PHE A 162 -12.92 11.79 -6.97
C PHE A 162 -12.71 12.00 -5.47
N ALA A 163 -11.75 12.84 -5.06
CA ALA A 163 -11.65 13.24 -3.66
C ALA A 163 -12.94 13.97 -3.20
N MET A 164 -13.44 14.89 -4.03
CA MET A 164 -14.71 15.58 -3.79
C MET A 164 -15.92 14.62 -3.82
N LEU A 165 -15.89 13.59 -4.68
CA LEU A 165 -16.93 12.56 -4.71
C LEU A 165 -16.96 11.77 -3.39
N MET A 166 -15.80 11.31 -2.91
CA MET A 166 -15.71 10.55 -1.67
C MET A 166 -16.10 11.39 -0.45
N GLU A 167 -15.66 12.66 -0.40
CA GLU A 167 -16.08 13.63 0.63
C GLU A 167 -17.61 13.81 0.63
N ARG A 168 -18.22 13.95 -0.55
CA ARG A 168 -19.68 14.08 -0.67
C ARG A 168 -20.45 12.85 -0.20
N LEU A 169 -19.86 11.67 -0.34
CA LEU A 169 -20.42 10.42 0.16
C LEU A 169 -20.17 10.22 1.67
N GLY A 170 -19.47 11.16 2.33
CA GLY A 170 -19.15 11.11 3.75
C GLY A 170 -17.93 10.24 4.10
N TYR A 171 -17.14 9.82 3.11
CA TYR A 171 -15.96 9.00 3.33
C TYR A 171 -14.71 9.88 3.49
N ASN A 172 -14.38 10.17 4.75
CA ASN A 172 -13.19 10.96 5.12
C ASN A 172 -11.89 10.15 5.09
N GLU A 173 -11.99 8.83 5.24
CA GLU A 173 -10.87 7.89 5.12
C GLU A 173 -11.31 6.70 4.25
N TYR A 174 -10.52 6.36 3.24
CA TYR A 174 -10.84 5.31 2.27
C TYR A 174 -9.59 4.73 1.61
N PHE A 175 -9.76 3.56 1.01
CA PHE A 175 -8.74 2.91 0.18
C PHE A 175 -9.03 3.22 -1.29
N CYS A 176 -7.98 3.29 -2.11
CA CYS A 176 -8.12 3.42 -3.55
C CYS A 176 -7.58 2.17 -4.25
N GLN A 177 -8.31 1.70 -5.25
CA GLN A 177 -7.85 0.68 -6.18
C GLN A 177 -7.87 1.25 -7.60
N GLY A 178 -6.86 0.94 -8.40
CA GLY A 178 -6.92 1.29 -9.82
C GLY A 178 -5.91 0.59 -10.72
N GLY A 179 -6.34 0.31 -11.95
CA GLY A 179 -5.51 -0.11 -13.09
C GLY A 179 -5.45 0.98 -14.15
N ASP A 180 -4.55 0.83 -15.15
CA ASP A 180 -4.44 1.78 -16.27
C ASP A 180 -4.48 3.26 -15.82
N TRP A 181 -5.37 4.12 -16.33
CA TRP A 181 -5.52 5.51 -15.87
C TRP A 181 -5.87 5.61 -14.38
N GLY A 182 -6.72 4.71 -13.89
CA GLY A 182 -7.08 4.61 -12.49
C GLY A 182 -5.88 4.38 -11.57
N SER A 183 -4.84 3.66 -12.03
CA SER A 183 -3.60 3.49 -11.27
C SER A 183 -2.86 4.82 -11.07
N ILE A 184 -2.83 5.67 -12.11
CA ILE A 184 -2.14 6.97 -12.08
C ILE A 184 -2.95 7.96 -11.24
N ILE A 185 -4.27 8.01 -11.45
CA ILE A 185 -5.18 8.87 -10.68
C ILE A 185 -5.13 8.51 -9.19
N THR A 186 -5.16 7.21 -8.85
CA THR A 186 -5.03 6.72 -7.47
C THR A 186 -3.76 7.23 -6.79
N ARG A 187 -2.62 7.19 -7.50
CA ARG A 187 -1.36 7.72 -6.97
C ARG A 187 -1.40 9.22 -6.74
N PHE A 188 -2.04 9.97 -7.64
CA PHE A 188 -2.23 11.41 -7.48
C PHE A 188 -3.10 11.73 -6.27
N MET A 189 -4.16 10.94 -6.05
CA MET A 189 -5.00 11.07 -4.85
C MET A 189 -4.20 10.81 -3.58
N ALA A 190 -3.38 9.75 -3.54
CA ALA A 190 -2.56 9.43 -2.36
C ALA A 190 -1.56 10.56 -2.02
N LEU A 191 -0.97 11.18 -3.04
CA LEU A 191 -0.03 12.29 -2.84
C LEU A 191 -0.71 13.60 -2.43
N LYS A 192 -1.91 13.91 -2.96
CA LYS A 192 -2.64 15.15 -2.64
C LYS A 192 -3.44 15.07 -1.35
N TYR A 193 -3.99 13.89 -1.05
CA TYR A 193 -4.92 13.67 0.06
C TYR A 193 -4.43 12.54 0.98
N PRO A 194 -3.20 12.61 1.52
CA PRO A 194 -2.57 11.51 2.25
C PRO A 194 -3.26 11.14 3.57
N LYS A 195 -4.11 12.03 4.12
CA LYS A 195 -4.92 11.77 5.31
C LYS A 195 -6.18 10.97 4.97
N ALA A 196 -6.80 11.24 3.82
CA ALA A 196 -8.01 10.57 3.39
C ALA A 196 -7.72 9.23 2.71
N VAL A 197 -6.70 9.18 1.84
CA VAL A 197 -6.28 7.95 1.18
C VAL A 197 -5.35 7.17 2.12
N ARG A 198 -5.90 6.14 2.76
CA ARG A 198 -5.19 5.35 3.78
C ARG A 198 -4.29 4.28 3.19
N ALA A 199 -4.65 3.75 2.03
CA ALA A 199 -3.89 2.75 1.29
C ALA A 199 -4.23 2.84 -0.19
N ILE A 200 -3.30 2.41 -1.05
CA ILE A 200 -3.56 2.23 -2.48
C ILE A 200 -3.23 0.82 -2.93
N HIS A 201 -4.05 0.25 -3.80
CA HIS A 201 -3.78 -1.00 -4.49
C HIS A 201 -3.82 -0.77 -5.99
N ILE A 202 -2.67 -0.89 -6.66
CA ILE A 202 -2.57 -0.70 -8.11
C ILE A 202 -2.16 -2.00 -8.78
N ASN A 203 -2.82 -2.34 -9.88
CA ASN A 203 -2.51 -3.54 -10.69
C ASN A 203 -1.82 -3.18 -12.02
N MET A 204 -1.49 -1.91 -12.22
CA MET A 204 -0.57 -1.43 -13.25
C MET A 204 0.39 -0.42 -12.62
N LEU A 205 1.69 -0.65 -12.79
CA LEU A 205 2.73 0.27 -12.34
C LEU A 205 3.62 0.65 -13.53
N LEU A 206 3.65 1.94 -13.87
CA LEU A 206 4.58 2.44 -14.86
C LEU A 206 5.99 2.53 -14.27
N ALA A 207 6.80 1.49 -14.49
CA ALA A 207 8.20 1.43 -14.05
C ALA A 207 9.13 1.94 -15.18
N LEU A 208 9.64 3.15 -15.03
CA LEU A 208 10.64 3.71 -15.96
C LEU A 208 12.06 3.19 -15.64
N PRO A 209 12.97 3.17 -16.63
CA PRO A 209 14.38 2.86 -16.37
C PRO A 209 14.96 3.72 -15.23
N PRO A 210 15.84 3.17 -14.38
CA PRO A 210 16.47 3.93 -13.31
C PRO A 210 17.22 5.15 -13.85
N ASP A 211 17.17 6.25 -13.11
CA ASP A 211 17.90 7.46 -13.50
C ASP A 211 19.42 7.26 -13.27
N PRO A 212 20.27 7.43 -14.29
CA PRO A 212 21.72 7.20 -14.18
C PRO A 212 22.42 8.14 -13.20
N LYS A 213 21.86 9.34 -12.95
CA LYS A 213 22.39 10.32 -12.01
C LYS A 213 21.87 10.08 -10.60
N LYS A 214 20.56 9.82 -10.44
CA LYS A 214 19.94 9.64 -9.11
C LYS A 214 20.15 8.24 -8.53
N SER A 215 20.41 7.23 -9.35
CA SER A 215 20.55 5.84 -8.91
C SER A 215 21.54 5.05 -9.77
N PRO A 216 22.84 5.42 -9.76
CA PRO A 216 23.85 4.87 -10.66
C PRO A 216 24.01 3.35 -10.54
N GLN A 217 23.86 2.79 -9.33
CA GLN A 217 23.94 1.33 -9.10
C GLN A 217 22.75 0.60 -9.72
N LYS A 218 21.52 1.11 -9.54
CA LYS A 218 20.32 0.53 -10.17
C LYS A 218 20.38 0.65 -11.69
N TYR A 219 20.90 1.77 -12.20
CA TYR A 219 21.11 1.96 -13.63
C TYR A 219 22.16 0.99 -14.20
N ALA A 220 23.28 0.79 -13.50
CA ALA A 220 24.28 -0.20 -13.91
C ALA A 220 23.72 -1.63 -13.94
N ARG A 221 22.91 -2.00 -12.95
CA ARG A 221 22.16 -3.27 -12.92
C ARG A 221 21.19 -3.39 -14.10
N TYR A 222 20.44 -2.32 -14.37
CA TYR A 222 19.53 -2.22 -15.51
C TYR A 222 20.24 -2.42 -16.86
N GLN A 223 21.36 -1.74 -17.07
CA GLN A 223 22.15 -1.85 -18.30
C GLN A 223 22.74 -3.26 -18.49
N LYS A 224 23.16 -3.91 -17.40
CA LYS A 224 23.68 -5.29 -17.43
C LYS A 224 22.59 -6.35 -17.56
N LYS A 225 21.31 -5.97 -17.46
CA LYS A 225 20.17 -6.91 -17.37
C LYS A 225 20.37 -7.97 -16.28
N ASP A 226 20.91 -7.55 -15.14
CA ASP A 226 21.21 -8.41 -14.00
C ASP A 226 19.95 -8.62 -13.13
N TYR A 227 18.99 -9.36 -13.69
CA TYR A 227 17.70 -9.71 -13.07
C TYR A 227 17.40 -11.18 -13.26
N ASP A 228 16.42 -11.69 -12.50
CA ASP A 228 15.94 -13.05 -12.71
C ASP A 228 15.18 -13.20 -14.04
N GLU A 229 14.93 -14.45 -14.43
CA GLU A 229 14.28 -14.76 -15.72
C GLU A 229 12.89 -14.13 -15.86
N ARG A 230 12.13 -14.03 -14.76
CA ARG A 230 10.78 -13.47 -14.76
C ARG A 230 10.83 -11.97 -15.04
N ASP A 231 11.71 -11.25 -14.36
CA ASP A 231 11.92 -9.82 -14.56
C ASP A 231 12.40 -9.53 -15.98
N LEU A 232 13.31 -10.35 -16.53
CA LEU A 232 13.77 -10.21 -17.91
C LEU A 232 12.63 -10.37 -18.92
N LYS A 233 11.77 -11.38 -18.75
CA LYS A 233 10.56 -11.58 -19.59
C LYS A 233 9.58 -10.40 -19.49
N ASN A 234 9.36 -9.86 -18.30
CA ASN A 234 8.52 -8.68 -18.10
C ASN A 234 9.10 -7.44 -18.80
N MET A 235 10.43 -7.26 -18.74
CA MET A 235 11.12 -6.19 -19.45
C MET A 235 11.00 -6.35 -20.96
N GLU A 236 11.13 -7.57 -21.48
CA GLU A 236 10.93 -7.88 -22.90
C GLU A 236 9.51 -7.54 -23.36
N ARG A 237 8.48 -7.98 -22.62
CA ARG A 237 7.07 -7.65 -22.92
C ARG A 237 6.81 -6.14 -22.87
N THR A 238 7.41 -5.44 -21.91
CA THR A 238 7.32 -3.98 -21.78
C THR A 238 7.94 -3.27 -22.98
N ASN A 239 9.13 -3.69 -23.40
CA ASN A 239 9.81 -3.14 -24.57
C ASN A 239 9.04 -3.44 -25.87
N TRP A 240 8.51 -4.67 -26.00
CA TRP A 240 7.69 -5.05 -27.15
C TRP A 240 6.43 -4.18 -27.25
N PHE A 241 5.72 -3.98 -26.12
CA PHE A 241 4.55 -3.08 -26.07
C PHE A 241 4.93 -1.66 -26.50
N ALA A 242 6.03 -1.14 -25.96
CA ALA A 242 6.48 0.21 -26.22
C ALA A 242 6.84 0.44 -27.70
N ALA A 243 7.40 -0.59 -28.35
CA ALA A 243 7.83 -0.55 -29.75
C ALA A 243 6.69 -0.78 -30.75
N HIS A 244 5.77 -1.71 -30.46
CA HIS A 244 4.80 -2.20 -31.45
C HIS A 244 3.36 -1.79 -31.16
N GLU A 245 2.97 -1.61 -29.89
CA GLU A 245 1.55 -1.56 -29.53
C GLU A 245 1.04 -0.16 -29.16
N ARG A 246 1.91 0.87 -29.13
CA ARG A 246 1.55 2.26 -28.77
C ARG A 246 0.93 3.10 -29.89
N GLY A 247 0.57 2.50 -31.03
CA GLY A 247 -0.08 3.21 -32.14
C GLY A 247 -1.39 3.88 -31.72
N TYR A 248 -2.23 3.16 -30.97
CA TYR A 248 -3.51 3.69 -30.46
C TYR A 248 -3.28 4.92 -29.57
N GLN A 249 -2.33 4.81 -28.64
CA GLN A 249 -1.99 5.82 -27.66
C GLN A 249 -1.54 7.10 -28.38
N ARG A 250 -0.68 6.97 -29.39
CA ARG A 250 -0.16 8.12 -30.13
C ARG A 250 -1.24 8.90 -30.87
N LEU A 251 -2.22 8.21 -31.46
CA LEU A 251 -3.37 8.85 -32.10
C LEU A 251 -4.27 9.55 -31.07
N GLN A 252 -4.50 8.91 -29.92
CA GLN A 252 -5.33 9.48 -28.85
C GLN A 252 -4.67 10.70 -28.19
N GLU A 253 -3.36 10.69 -27.99
CA GLU A 253 -2.60 11.83 -27.43
C GLU A 253 -2.62 13.06 -28.34
N THR A 254 -2.65 12.86 -29.66
CA THR A 254 -2.41 13.95 -30.62
C THR A 254 -3.66 14.41 -31.37
N LYS A 255 -4.56 13.47 -31.69
CA LYS A 255 -5.68 13.65 -32.63
C LYS A 255 -6.96 12.95 -32.15
N CYS A 256 -7.20 12.88 -30.83
CA CYS A 256 -8.39 12.23 -30.24
C CYS A 256 -9.74 12.66 -30.86
N VAL A 257 -9.93 13.95 -31.16
CA VAL A 257 -11.18 14.43 -31.79
C VAL A 257 -11.28 13.96 -33.24
N THR A 258 -10.19 14.02 -34.01
CA THR A 258 -10.16 13.56 -35.40
C THR A 258 -10.43 12.06 -35.49
N LEU A 259 -9.77 11.25 -34.66
CA LEU A 259 -10.03 9.82 -34.55
C LEU A 259 -11.49 9.57 -34.14
N GLY A 260 -11.98 10.34 -33.16
CA GLY A 260 -13.30 10.18 -32.61
C GLY A 260 -14.44 10.40 -33.61
N TYR A 261 -14.29 11.22 -34.65
CA TYR A 261 -15.32 11.31 -35.71
C TYR A 261 -15.61 9.94 -36.35
N GLY A 262 -14.57 9.15 -36.64
CA GLY A 262 -14.74 7.81 -37.19
C GLY A 262 -15.33 6.82 -36.18
N LEU A 263 -14.90 6.91 -34.92
CA LEU A 263 -15.39 6.03 -33.84
C LEU A 263 -16.83 6.36 -33.40
N HIS A 264 -17.25 7.62 -33.54
CA HIS A 264 -18.64 8.06 -33.34
C HIS A 264 -19.54 7.63 -34.51
N ASP A 265 -19.04 7.73 -35.74
CA ASP A 265 -19.87 7.44 -36.91
C ASP A 265 -20.08 5.94 -37.10
N SER A 266 -19.05 5.11 -36.93
CA SER A 266 -19.11 3.70 -37.30
C SER A 266 -19.02 2.76 -36.08
N PRO A 267 -20.08 1.99 -35.76
CA PRO A 267 -20.05 1.03 -34.66
C PRO A 267 -19.00 -0.06 -34.88
N ILE A 268 -18.78 -0.49 -36.14
CA ILE A 268 -17.74 -1.46 -36.44
C ILE A 268 -16.33 -0.86 -36.31
N ALA A 269 -16.15 0.45 -36.50
CA ALA A 269 -14.85 1.09 -36.33
C ALA A 269 -14.44 1.10 -34.85
N ILE A 270 -15.34 1.48 -33.95
CA ILE A 270 -15.05 1.43 -32.51
C ILE A 270 -14.92 0.00 -32.00
N LEU A 271 -15.71 -0.96 -32.51
CA LEU A 271 -15.55 -2.37 -32.18
C LEU A 271 -14.18 -2.91 -32.56
N ALA A 272 -13.72 -2.63 -33.78
CA ALA A 272 -12.38 -3.00 -34.21
C ALA A 272 -11.31 -2.38 -33.30
N TRP A 273 -11.48 -1.10 -32.95
CA TRP A 273 -10.54 -0.35 -32.10
C TRP A 273 -10.43 -0.93 -30.67
N MET A 274 -11.54 -1.43 -30.12
CA MET A 274 -11.59 -1.97 -28.76
C MET A 274 -11.21 -3.46 -28.69
N VAL A 275 -11.80 -4.30 -29.55
CA VAL A 275 -11.69 -5.77 -29.46
C VAL A 275 -10.25 -6.25 -29.63
N GLY A 276 -9.47 -5.58 -30.49
CA GLY A 276 -8.04 -5.84 -30.61
C GLY A 276 -7.33 -5.78 -29.26
N LYS A 277 -7.64 -4.76 -28.45
CA LYS A 277 -7.05 -4.55 -27.11
C LYS A 277 -7.60 -5.50 -26.07
N LEU A 278 -8.92 -5.72 -26.06
CA LEU A 278 -9.53 -6.62 -25.09
C LEU A 278 -8.96 -8.03 -25.19
N LYS A 279 -8.66 -8.52 -26.39
CA LYS A 279 -8.03 -9.82 -26.57
C LYS A 279 -6.51 -9.80 -26.42
N SER A 280 -5.80 -8.74 -26.84
CA SER A 280 -4.33 -8.69 -26.74
C SER A 280 -3.82 -8.38 -25.32
N TRP A 281 -4.65 -7.74 -24.48
CA TRP A 281 -4.27 -7.31 -23.11
C TRP A 281 -4.83 -8.19 -22.01
N THR A 282 -5.70 -9.13 -22.34
CA THR A 282 -6.04 -10.21 -21.42
C THR A 282 -5.13 -11.41 -21.65
N ASP A 283 -5.05 -12.26 -20.63
CA ASP A 283 -4.57 -13.63 -20.81
C ASP A 283 -5.60 -14.44 -21.63
N ASP A 284 -5.66 -15.76 -21.45
CA ASP A 284 -6.69 -16.67 -22.02
C ASP A 284 -8.13 -16.41 -21.51
N TYR A 285 -8.51 -15.15 -21.24
CA TYR A 285 -9.85 -14.78 -20.82
C TYR A 285 -10.88 -15.11 -21.93
N PRO A 286 -11.93 -15.90 -21.64
CA PRO A 286 -12.85 -16.42 -22.64
C PRO A 286 -13.93 -15.38 -23.00
N TRP A 287 -13.52 -14.31 -23.69
CA TRP A 287 -14.42 -13.26 -24.16
C TRP A 287 -15.58 -13.81 -25.00
N THR A 288 -16.82 -13.58 -24.56
CA THR A 288 -17.99 -13.86 -25.39
C THR A 288 -18.22 -12.74 -26.40
N LYS A 289 -18.97 -13.03 -27.48
CA LYS A 289 -19.36 -12.00 -28.46
C LYS A 289 -20.16 -10.87 -27.79
N GLU A 290 -21.05 -11.22 -26.87
CA GLU A 290 -21.83 -10.25 -26.08
C GLU A 290 -20.94 -9.38 -25.22
N GLU A 291 -19.96 -9.94 -24.49
CA GLU A 291 -19.07 -9.16 -23.63
C GLU A 291 -18.25 -8.14 -24.42
N LEU A 292 -17.72 -8.54 -25.58
CA LEU A 292 -16.97 -7.64 -26.47
C LEU A 292 -17.84 -6.46 -26.95
N ILE A 293 -19.10 -6.73 -27.27
CA ILE A 293 -20.05 -5.70 -27.71
C ILE A 293 -20.48 -4.83 -26.52
N ASN A 294 -20.82 -5.41 -25.36
CA ASN A 294 -21.18 -4.68 -24.14
C ASN A 294 -20.09 -3.67 -23.76
N TRP A 295 -18.84 -4.13 -23.76
CA TRP A 295 -17.68 -3.32 -23.43
C TRP A 295 -17.50 -2.17 -24.42
N THR A 296 -17.60 -2.47 -25.71
CA THR A 296 -17.48 -1.47 -26.79
C THR A 296 -18.63 -0.46 -26.76
N PHE A 297 -19.86 -0.94 -26.59
CA PHE A 297 -21.06 -0.11 -26.67
C PHE A 297 -21.11 0.92 -25.55
N MET A 298 -20.55 0.61 -24.37
CA MET A 298 -20.41 1.57 -23.28
C MET A 298 -19.65 2.84 -23.68
N HIS A 299 -18.65 2.71 -24.57
CA HIS A 299 -17.94 3.86 -25.14
C HIS A 299 -18.67 4.46 -26.33
N TYR A 300 -19.27 3.63 -27.19
CA TYR A 300 -19.99 4.10 -28.39
C TYR A 300 -21.22 4.95 -28.05
N GLN A 301 -22.01 4.54 -27.04
CA GLN A 301 -23.16 5.32 -26.57
C GLN A 301 -22.75 6.63 -25.89
N GLY A 302 -21.54 6.67 -25.35
CA GLY A 302 -20.95 7.86 -24.75
C GLY A 302 -20.27 8.75 -25.79
N SER A 303 -19.17 9.39 -25.38
CA SER A 303 -18.33 10.15 -26.30
C SER A 303 -16.93 9.53 -26.39
N PRO A 304 -16.63 8.72 -27.42
CA PRO A 304 -15.28 8.23 -27.67
C PRO A 304 -14.26 9.36 -27.72
N SER A 305 -14.61 10.51 -28.34
CA SER A 305 -13.74 11.69 -28.36
C SER A 305 -13.41 12.18 -26.96
N ALA A 306 -14.39 12.30 -26.07
CA ALA A 306 -14.18 12.77 -24.70
C ALA A 306 -13.34 11.78 -23.89
N ALA A 307 -13.64 10.48 -23.94
CA ALA A 307 -12.88 9.45 -23.25
C ALA A 307 -11.39 9.45 -23.64
N MET A 308 -11.08 9.74 -24.90
CA MET A 308 -9.71 9.81 -25.40
C MET A 308 -8.99 11.13 -25.05
N GLN A 309 -9.68 12.17 -24.56
CA GLN A 309 -9.02 13.44 -24.20
C GLN A 309 -8.01 13.28 -23.06
N ILE A 310 -8.23 12.33 -22.14
CA ILE A 310 -7.30 12.07 -21.03
C ILE A 310 -5.88 11.80 -21.51
N TYR A 311 -5.71 11.12 -22.66
CA TYR A 311 -4.40 10.87 -23.26
C TYR A 311 -3.70 12.17 -23.66
N LYS A 312 -4.44 13.08 -24.29
CA LYS A 312 -3.92 14.38 -24.71
C LYS A 312 -3.54 15.25 -23.51
N GLU A 313 -4.40 15.28 -22.50
CA GLU A 313 -4.18 16.09 -21.29
C GLU A 313 -3.08 15.49 -20.38
N ALA A 314 -2.87 14.18 -20.42
CA ALA A 314 -1.81 13.51 -19.68
C ALA A 314 -0.41 13.76 -20.26
N LEU A 315 -0.28 14.09 -21.55
CA LEU A 315 1.02 14.23 -22.23
C LEU A 315 1.98 15.18 -21.50
N ALA A 316 1.48 16.36 -21.13
CA ALA A 316 2.28 17.38 -20.43
C ALA A 316 2.72 16.94 -19.02
N VAL A 317 1.88 16.15 -18.33
CA VAL A 317 2.13 15.69 -16.96
C VAL A 317 3.04 14.46 -16.93
N LEU A 318 2.97 13.59 -17.94
CA LEU A 318 3.73 12.34 -17.99
C LEU A 318 5.13 12.53 -18.57
N ASN A 319 5.27 13.33 -19.64
CA ASN A 319 6.49 13.39 -20.44
C ASN A 319 7.31 14.67 -20.21
N ASP A 320 6.64 15.81 -19.97
CA ASP A 320 7.30 17.12 -20.01
C ASP A 320 7.60 17.70 -18.61
N ASP A 321 7.06 17.09 -17.55
CA ASP A 321 7.27 17.54 -16.17
C ASP A 321 8.35 16.68 -15.44
N PRO A 322 9.55 17.25 -15.15
CA PRO A 322 10.57 16.58 -14.34
C PRO A 322 10.14 16.34 -12.89
N ASP A 323 9.17 17.11 -12.37
CA ASP A 323 8.61 17.02 -11.03
C ASP A 323 7.25 16.29 -10.97
N SER A 324 6.88 15.66 -12.10
CA SER A 324 5.64 14.91 -12.27
C SER A 324 5.35 14.04 -11.05
N MET A 325 4.13 14.14 -10.54
CA MET A 325 3.67 13.35 -9.40
C MET A 325 3.73 11.84 -9.69
N VAL A 326 3.76 11.42 -10.95
CA VAL A 326 4.00 10.02 -11.35
C VAL A 326 5.38 9.52 -10.92
N LYS A 327 6.39 10.38 -10.80
CA LYS A 327 7.75 9.98 -10.37
C LYS A 327 7.95 10.09 -8.86
N ARG A 328 6.98 10.65 -8.13
CA ARG A 328 7.08 10.84 -6.68
C ARG A 328 6.78 9.54 -5.93
N TYR A 329 7.48 9.37 -4.81
CA TYR A 329 7.25 8.27 -3.90
C TYR A 329 5.93 8.48 -3.15
N VAL A 330 5.08 7.45 -3.14
CA VAL A 330 3.83 7.43 -2.38
C VAL A 330 4.12 6.74 -1.05
N THR A 331 3.81 7.38 0.07
CA THR A 331 4.08 6.85 1.41
C THR A 331 2.97 5.93 1.92
N GLN A 332 1.79 5.98 1.31
CA GLN A 332 0.67 5.10 1.64
C GLN A 332 1.08 3.62 1.41
N PRO A 333 0.74 2.73 2.34
CA PRO A 333 1.02 1.31 2.19
C PRO A 333 0.35 0.76 0.92
N VAL A 334 1.11 -0.04 0.17
CA VAL A 334 0.66 -0.78 -1.01
C VAL A 334 0.36 -2.26 -0.72
N GLY A 335 0.48 -2.65 0.56
CA GLY A 335 0.27 -4.00 1.09
C GLY A 335 0.67 -4.08 2.56
N GLY A 336 0.33 -5.19 3.23
CA GLY A 336 0.76 -5.48 4.60
C GLY A 336 1.83 -6.59 4.62
N ALA A 337 2.90 -6.41 5.40
CA ALA A 337 3.85 -7.47 5.71
C ALA A 337 3.51 -8.05 7.09
N GLY A 338 3.36 -9.38 7.18
CA GLY A 338 3.16 -10.09 8.44
C GLY A 338 4.42 -10.87 8.83
N VAL A 339 4.75 -10.88 10.12
CA VAL A 339 5.85 -11.69 10.68
C VAL A 339 5.29 -12.63 11.75
N ASN A 340 5.74 -13.88 11.76
CA ASN A 340 5.48 -14.79 12.88
C ASN A 340 6.25 -14.28 14.11
N VAL A 341 5.70 -14.46 15.31
CA VAL A 341 6.23 -13.86 16.54
C VAL A 341 6.55 -14.92 17.58
N ALA A 342 7.80 -14.98 18.03
CA ALA A 342 8.18 -15.73 19.23
C ALA A 342 8.22 -14.77 20.42
N LEU A 343 7.35 -14.98 21.41
CA LEU A 343 7.29 -14.18 22.63
C LEU A 343 8.03 -14.90 23.76
N ALA A 344 9.01 -14.24 24.38
CA ALA A 344 9.79 -14.80 25.48
C ALA A 344 9.84 -13.84 26.70
N SER A 345 9.43 -14.33 27.86
CA SER A 345 9.57 -13.64 29.16
C SER A 345 9.32 -14.64 30.29
N ARG A 346 9.47 -14.22 31.56
CA ARG A 346 9.15 -15.06 32.72
C ARG A 346 7.64 -15.23 32.97
N SER A 347 6.81 -14.31 32.48
CA SER A 347 5.37 -14.24 32.79
C SER A 347 4.53 -14.89 31.70
N LYS A 348 4.25 -16.19 31.84
CA LYS A 348 3.49 -16.98 30.85
C LYS A 348 2.11 -16.38 30.55
N ASP A 349 1.38 -15.99 31.59
CA ASP A 349 0.06 -15.36 31.52
C ASP A 349 0.06 -14.10 30.64
N LYS A 350 1.06 -13.23 30.81
CA LYS A 350 1.20 -12.01 30.01
C LYS A 350 1.53 -12.32 28.54
N LEU A 351 2.36 -13.32 28.29
CA LEU A 351 2.70 -13.75 26.93
C LEU A 351 1.47 -14.34 26.21
N GLU A 352 0.66 -15.13 26.92
CA GLU A 352 -0.59 -15.70 26.38
C GLU A 352 -1.61 -14.61 26.06
N ALA A 353 -1.75 -13.59 26.92
CA ALA A 353 -2.61 -12.44 26.64
C ALA A 353 -2.18 -11.67 25.37
N VAL A 354 -0.87 -11.48 25.17
CA VAL A 354 -0.33 -10.84 23.95
C VAL A 354 -0.56 -11.74 22.73
N ARG A 355 -0.33 -13.05 22.83
CA ARG A 355 -0.61 -14.04 21.77
C ARG A 355 -2.06 -13.95 21.33
N ASP A 356 -2.99 -13.94 22.28
CA ASP A 356 -4.43 -13.94 21.99
C ASP A 356 -4.85 -12.63 21.30
N SER A 357 -4.33 -11.48 21.75
CA SER A 357 -4.57 -10.19 21.07
C SER A 357 -3.99 -10.14 19.65
N ILE A 358 -2.81 -10.75 19.41
CA ILE A 358 -2.25 -10.85 18.06
C ILE A 358 -3.10 -11.78 17.19
N ALA A 359 -3.52 -12.94 17.72
CA ALA A 359 -4.33 -13.90 16.98
C ALA A 359 -5.68 -13.32 16.56
N GLU A 360 -6.30 -12.49 17.42
CA GLU A 360 -7.53 -11.76 17.11
C GLU A 360 -7.33 -10.76 15.96
N LYS A 361 -6.25 -9.97 16.01
CA LYS A 361 -5.99 -8.90 15.03
C LYS A 361 -5.36 -9.41 13.72
N ALA A 362 -4.64 -10.51 13.76
CA ALA A 362 -3.89 -11.05 12.64
C ALA A 362 -3.90 -12.60 12.63
N PRO A 363 -5.03 -13.24 12.23
CA PRO A 363 -5.21 -14.70 12.34
C PRO A 363 -4.20 -15.55 11.56
N LYS A 364 -3.51 -14.95 10.58
CA LYS A 364 -2.50 -15.63 9.76
C LYS A 364 -1.10 -15.61 10.40
N VAL A 365 -0.89 -14.78 11.42
CA VAL A 365 0.39 -14.68 12.14
C VAL A 365 0.45 -15.82 13.16
N LYS A 366 1.48 -16.66 13.06
CA LYS A 366 1.75 -17.67 14.08
C LYS A 366 2.48 -17.02 15.25
N VAL A 367 2.05 -17.34 16.46
CA VAL A 367 2.65 -16.80 17.69
C VAL A 367 3.04 -17.93 18.64
N GLY A 368 4.34 -18.04 18.93
CA GLY A 368 4.91 -18.96 19.91
C GLY A 368 5.10 -18.28 21.27
N VAL A 369 4.86 -19.00 22.37
CA VAL A 369 5.00 -18.49 23.74
C VAL A 369 6.03 -19.33 24.49
N TYR A 370 7.10 -18.67 24.96
CA TYR A 370 8.22 -19.31 25.64
C TYR A 370 8.44 -18.66 27.01
N ALA A 371 7.90 -19.28 28.06
CA ALA A 371 8.07 -18.81 29.42
C ALA A 371 9.44 -19.25 29.97
N ILE A 372 10.40 -18.34 30.02
CA ILE A 372 11.80 -18.62 30.39
C ILE A 372 12.40 -17.52 31.26
N ASP A 373 13.39 -17.87 32.08
CA ASP A 373 14.33 -16.89 32.63
C ASP A 373 15.50 -16.68 31.67
N ILE A 374 15.59 -15.49 31.08
CA ILE A 374 16.67 -15.16 30.14
C ILE A 374 18.05 -15.13 30.81
N GLN A 375 18.11 -15.11 32.14
CA GLN A 375 19.36 -15.25 32.89
C GLN A 375 19.92 -16.68 32.82
N ASN A 376 19.11 -17.66 32.41
CA ASN A 376 19.51 -19.05 32.26
C ASN A 376 19.77 -19.38 30.79
N HIS A 377 21.04 -19.52 30.42
CA HIS A 377 21.45 -19.87 29.06
C HIS A 377 20.80 -21.16 28.53
N GLY A 378 20.62 -22.18 29.39
CA GLY A 378 20.01 -23.45 28.98
C GLY A 378 18.54 -23.30 28.60
N GLU A 379 17.78 -22.49 29.35
CA GLU A 379 16.39 -22.17 29.02
C GLU A 379 16.29 -21.35 27.74
N VAL A 380 17.14 -20.33 27.59
CA VAL A 380 17.21 -19.50 26.38
C VAL A 380 17.50 -20.36 25.14
N ASP A 381 18.52 -21.21 25.21
CA ASP A 381 18.94 -22.00 24.06
C ASP A 381 17.88 -23.03 23.64
N ASN A 382 17.20 -23.65 24.62
CA ASN A 382 16.08 -24.54 24.37
C ASN A 382 14.87 -23.79 23.77
N ALA A 383 14.56 -22.58 24.26
CA ALA A 383 13.47 -21.77 23.73
C ALA A 383 13.74 -21.31 22.29
N VAL A 384 14.96 -20.89 21.98
CA VAL A 384 15.35 -20.52 20.60
C VAL A 384 15.24 -21.74 19.68
N LYS A 385 15.71 -22.91 20.11
CA LYS A 385 15.54 -24.16 19.37
C LYS A 385 14.07 -24.49 19.11
N GLN A 386 13.22 -24.35 20.12
CA GLN A 386 11.78 -24.63 19.99
C GLN A 386 11.09 -23.60 19.09
N ALA A 387 11.42 -22.31 19.20
CA ALA A 387 10.91 -21.26 18.33
C ALA A 387 11.22 -21.53 16.85
N ILE A 388 12.43 -22.00 16.55
CA ILE A 388 12.81 -22.38 15.19
C ILE A 388 11.97 -23.55 14.69
N ALA A 389 11.72 -24.55 15.54
CA ALA A 389 10.88 -25.70 15.19
C ALA A 389 9.40 -25.31 14.95
N ASP A 390 8.86 -24.42 15.78
CA ASP A 390 7.44 -24.04 15.74
C ASP A 390 7.12 -23.04 14.62
N LEU A 391 8.02 -22.08 14.39
CA LEU A 391 7.75 -20.89 13.57
C LEU A 391 8.66 -20.75 12.35
N GLY A 392 9.76 -21.51 12.29
CA GLY A 392 10.81 -21.41 11.28
C GLY A 392 11.98 -20.52 11.72
N GLU A 393 12.90 -20.29 10.79
CA GLU A 393 14.11 -19.51 11.03
C GLU A 393 13.85 -18.09 11.56
N ILE A 394 14.72 -17.60 12.44
CA ILE A 394 14.61 -16.27 13.07
C ILE A 394 15.29 -15.23 12.18
N ASP A 395 14.50 -14.42 11.48
CA ASP A 395 15.01 -13.31 10.67
C ASP A 395 15.24 -12.03 11.50
N ILE A 396 14.52 -11.86 12.61
CA ILE A 396 14.58 -10.66 13.47
C ILE A 396 14.69 -11.07 14.94
N LEU A 397 15.70 -10.55 15.64
CA LEU A 397 15.83 -10.63 17.09
C LEU A 397 15.67 -9.24 17.70
N ILE A 398 14.77 -9.09 18.66
CA ILE A 398 14.61 -7.86 19.44
C ILE A 398 14.95 -8.15 20.91
N ASN A 399 16.11 -7.68 21.35
CA ASN A 399 16.50 -7.75 22.75
C ASN A 399 15.91 -6.55 23.50
N ASN A 400 14.70 -6.71 24.00
CA ASN A 400 13.95 -5.68 24.73
C ASN A 400 13.95 -5.83 26.25
N ALA A 401 14.24 -7.03 26.77
CA ALA A 401 14.19 -7.29 28.20
C ALA A 401 15.18 -6.41 28.96
N GLY A 402 14.69 -5.75 30.01
CA GLY A 402 15.52 -4.95 30.90
C GLY A 402 14.74 -4.46 32.10
N LEU A 403 15.45 -4.19 33.19
CA LEU A 403 14.90 -3.67 34.44
C LEU A 403 15.89 -2.74 35.13
N ALA A 404 15.38 -1.82 35.94
CA ALA A 404 16.16 -0.96 36.83
C ALA A 404 15.61 -1.11 38.25
N LEU A 405 16.47 -1.41 39.21
CA LEU A 405 16.11 -1.63 40.61
C LEU A 405 17.02 -0.80 41.50
N GLY A 406 16.47 -0.26 42.59
CA GLY A 406 17.27 0.29 43.67
C GLY A 406 17.27 1.81 43.82
N ALA A 407 16.70 2.57 42.87
CA ALA A 407 16.50 3.99 43.10
C ALA A 407 15.55 4.20 44.32
N PRO A 408 15.81 5.21 45.17
CA PRO A 408 16.89 6.20 45.10
C PRO A 408 18.15 5.84 45.96
N ALA A 409 18.29 4.61 46.44
CA ALA A 409 19.44 4.21 47.26
C ALA A 409 20.76 4.24 46.48
N ARG A 410 21.86 4.65 47.11
CA ARG A 410 23.18 4.66 46.44
C ARG A 410 23.67 3.24 46.17
N PHE A 411 24.62 3.10 45.25
CA PHE A 411 25.09 1.78 44.82
C PHE A 411 25.51 0.86 45.97
N TRP A 412 26.28 1.35 46.95
CA TRP A 412 26.73 0.55 48.10
C TRP A 412 25.64 0.28 49.15
N GLU A 413 24.45 0.86 48.99
CA GLU A 413 23.28 0.66 49.83
C GLU A 413 22.33 -0.39 49.21
N LEU A 414 22.57 -0.81 47.96
CA LEU A 414 21.73 -1.78 47.26
C LEU A 414 22.00 -3.22 47.72
N PRO A 415 20.95 -4.06 47.86
CA PRO A 415 21.12 -5.49 48.02
C PRO A 415 21.89 -6.09 46.83
N VAL A 416 22.85 -6.97 47.11
CA VAL A 416 23.65 -7.65 46.07
C VAL A 416 22.78 -8.45 45.09
N ASP A 417 21.63 -8.96 45.55
CA ASP A 417 20.67 -9.67 44.70
C ASP A 417 20.06 -8.76 43.63
N ALA A 418 19.79 -7.49 43.96
CA ALA A 418 19.28 -6.52 42.99
C ALA A 418 20.35 -6.20 41.92
N VAL A 419 21.62 -6.09 42.33
CA VAL A 419 22.77 -5.91 41.41
C VAL A 419 22.91 -7.11 40.47
N SER A 420 22.82 -8.32 41.04
CA SER A 420 22.93 -9.58 40.29
C SER A 420 21.77 -9.74 39.31
N GLN A 421 20.54 -9.43 39.72
CA GLN A 421 19.36 -9.51 38.87
C GLN A 421 19.39 -8.51 37.71
N MET A 422 19.78 -7.25 37.97
CA MET A 422 19.96 -6.24 36.92
C MET A 422 21.01 -6.68 35.90
N SER A 423 22.18 -7.12 36.36
CA SER A 423 23.26 -7.58 35.47
C SER A 423 22.85 -8.83 34.70
N GLY A 424 22.21 -9.79 35.37
CA GLY A 424 21.72 -11.01 34.75
C GLY A 424 20.73 -10.71 33.62
N THR A 425 19.76 -9.83 33.86
CA THR A 425 18.73 -9.50 32.87
C THR A 425 19.28 -8.62 31.75
N ASN A 426 19.92 -7.50 32.10
CA ASN A 426 20.27 -6.45 31.14
C ASN A 426 21.56 -6.75 30.35
N VAL A 427 22.43 -7.62 30.87
CA VAL A 427 23.74 -7.95 30.27
C VAL A 427 23.75 -9.42 29.83
N ASN A 428 23.66 -10.36 30.77
CA ASN A 428 23.79 -11.79 30.46
C ASN A 428 22.66 -12.28 29.54
N GLY A 429 21.42 -11.89 29.81
CA GLY A 429 20.27 -12.29 28.99
C GLY A 429 20.43 -11.88 27.53
N VAL A 430 20.85 -10.64 27.27
CA VAL A 430 21.11 -10.17 25.90
C VAL A 430 22.21 -10.97 25.22
N MET A 431 23.31 -11.25 25.94
CA MET A 431 24.41 -12.07 25.39
C MET A 431 23.94 -13.49 25.08
N PHE A 432 23.23 -14.15 25.99
CA PHE A 432 22.76 -15.52 25.82
C PHE A 432 21.77 -15.65 24.66
N THR A 433 20.77 -14.76 24.59
CA THR A 433 19.78 -14.78 23.50
C THR A 433 20.44 -14.49 22.15
N THR A 434 21.31 -13.48 22.10
CA THR A 434 22.03 -13.13 20.86
C THR A 434 22.93 -14.25 20.39
N HIS A 435 23.69 -14.87 21.31
CA HIS A 435 24.56 -16.00 21.02
C HIS A 435 23.77 -17.19 20.45
N SER A 436 22.67 -17.58 21.11
CA SER A 436 21.88 -18.72 20.66
C SER A 436 21.24 -18.48 19.29
N VAL A 437 20.62 -17.31 19.06
CA VAL A 437 19.98 -16.97 17.77
C VAL A 437 20.99 -16.86 16.63
N LEU A 438 22.15 -16.25 16.87
CA LEU A 438 23.23 -16.18 15.87
C LEU A 438 23.68 -17.57 15.45
N ASN A 439 24.01 -18.44 16.41
CA ASN A 439 24.55 -19.76 16.11
C ASN A 439 23.51 -20.69 15.48
N ARG A 440 22.27 -20.67 15.96
CA ARG A 440 21.23 -21.62 15.51
C ARG A 440 20.53 -21.20 14.23
N SER A 441 20.42 -19.90 13.95
CA SER A 441 19.59 -19.42 12.84
C SER A 441 20.27 -18.41 11.92
N MET A 442 20.78 -17.29 12.43
CA MET A 442 21.21 -16.18 11.56
C MET A 442 22.56 -16.41 10.87
N TRP A 443 23.57 -16.92 11.60
CA TRP A 443 24.93 -17.10 11.08
C TRP A 443 25.04 -18.20 10.03
N PRO A 444 24.42 -19.39 10.18
CA PRO A 444 24.40 -20.40 9.13
C PRO A 444 23.84 -19.88 7.80
N ARG A 445 22.84 -18.99 7.86
CA ARG A 445 22.19 -18.37 6.69
C ARG A 445 22.83 -17.05 6.25
N LYS A 446 23.76 -16.51 7.04
CA LYS A 446 24.41 -15.20 6.85
C LYS A 446 23.41 -14.05 6.65
N ARG A 447 22.25 -14.08 7.32
CA ARG A 447 21.19 -13.08 7.17
C ARG A 447 20.39 -12.93 8.46
N GLY A 448 20.03 -11.70 8.81
CA GLY A 448 19.15 -11.40 9.93
C GLY A 448 19.25 -9.95 10.40
N THR A 449 18.40 -9.54 11.33
CA THR A 449 18.54 -8.24 12.02
C THR A 449 18.42 -8.43 13.52
N ILE A 450 19.40 -7.93 14.27
CA ILE A 450 19.39 -7.87 15.73
C ILE A 450 19.17 -6.41 16.11
N LEU A 451 18.15 -6.16 16.94
CA LEU A 451 17.87 -4.86 17.51
C LEU A 451 17.97 -4.93 19.03
N ASN A 452 18.90 -4.18 19.59
CA ASN A 452 19.06 -4.06 21.05
C ASN A 452 18.37 -2.79 21.53
N VAL A 453 17.46 -2.92 22.50
CA VAL A 453 16.80 -1.77 23.13
C VAL A 453 17.65 -1.29 24.31
N SER A 454 18.43 -0.26 24.04
CA SER A 454 19.31 0.41 24.99
C SER A 454 18.53 1.48 25.78
N SER A 455 19.09 2.69 25.89
CA SER A 455 18.53 3.89 26.53
C SER A 455 19.41 5.08 26.13
N VAL A 456 18.86 6.29 26.08
CA VAL A 456 19.69 7.50 26.00
C VAL A 456 20.69 7.60 27.16
N THR A 457 20.37 6.97 28.30
CA THR A 457 21.27 6.86 29.46
C THR A 457 22.48 5.93 29.24
N GLY A 458 22.53 5.22 28.12
CA GLY A 458 23.69 4.40 27.74
C GLY A 458 24.85 5.25 27.19
N LEU A 459 24.57 6.49 26.80
CA LEU A 459 25.57 7.44 26.29
C LEU A 459 26.06 8.40 27.36
N GLU A 460 25.15 8.83 28.24
CA GLU A 460 25.41 9.79 29.30
C GLU A 460 24.63 9.37 30.56
N CYS A 461 25.14 9.67 31.75
CA CYS A 461 24.50 9.28 33.01
C CYS A 461 23.83 10.49 33.66
N PRO A 462 22.51 10.48 33.89
CA PRO A 462 21.88 11.51 34.70
C PRO A 462 22.29 11.36 36.18
N PRO A 463 22.26 12.45 36.98
CA PRO A 463 22.73 12.45 38.36
C PRO A 463 21.71 11.84 39.35
N PHE A 464 21.16 10.66 39.03
CA PHE A 464 20.20 9.94 39.88
C PHE A 464 20.89 8.81 40.67
N ASN A 465 20.61 8.72 41.97
CA ASN A 465 21.08 7.62 42.80
C ASN A 465 20.31 6.32 42.46
N GLY A 466 20.97 5.17 42.65
CA GLY A 466 20.37 3.84 42.48
C GLY A 466 20.32 3.31 41.07
N GLU A 467 20.93 4.01 40.11
CA GLU A 467 20.86 3.64 38.69
C GLU A 467 22.21 3.28 38.09
N THR A 468 23.27 3.24 38.91
CA THR A 468 24.64 2.93 38.48
C THR A 468 24.70 1.63 37.66
N VAL A 469 24.06 0.55 38.14
CA VAL A 469 24.06 -0.74 37.44
C VAL A 469 23.25 -0.69 36.15
N TYR A 470 22.10 -0.02 36.17
CA TYR A 470 21.27 0.16 34.99
C TYR A 470 22.01 0.96 33.89
N HIS A 471 22.55 2.13 34.23
CA HIS A 471 23.32 2.96 33.29
C HIS A 471 24.52 2.20 32.72
N ALA A 472 25.29 1.51 33.57
CA ALA A 472 26.40 0.67 33.13
C ALA A 472 25.93 -0.44 32.16
N SER A 473 24.80 -1.09 32.44
CA SER A 473 24.26 -2.13 31.56
C SER A 473 23.80 -1.59 30.20
N LYS A 474 23.28 -0.35 30.14
CA LYS A 474 22.90 0.29 28.87
C LYS A 474 24.14 0.74 28.08
N ALA A 475 25.18 1.24 28.74
CA ALA A 475 26.47 1.50 28.11
C ALA A 475 27.12 0.21 27.58
N PHE A 476 26.99 -0.91 28.30
CA PHE A 476 27.41 -2.22 27.83
C PHE A 476 26.72 -2.60 26.51
N LEU A 477 25.40 -2.38 26.38
CA LEU A 477 24.67 -2.68 25.14
C LEU A 477 25.21 -1.90 23.94
N GLU A 478 25.62 -0.65 24.13
CA GLU A 478 26.26 0.15 23.06
C GLU A 478 27.58 -0.47 22.61
N GLY A 479 28.47 -0.78 23.58
CA GLY A 479 29.75 -1.40 23.30
C GLY A 479 29.61 -2.78 22.64
N PHE A 480 28.75 -3.63 23.21
CA PHE A 480 28.43 -4.96 22.71
C PHE A 480 27.90 -4.91 21.27
N SER A 481 26.92 -4.04 20.99
CA SER A 481 26.33 -3.91 19.65
C SER A 481 27.34 -3.42 18.63
N ASN A 482 28.26 -2.52 19.03
CA ASN A 482 29.30 -2.01 18.15
C ASN A 482 30.36 -3.07 17.83
N SER A 483 30.81 -3.85 18.82
CA SER A 483 31.73 -4.97 18.60
C SER A 483 31.10 -6.04 17.71
N LEU A 484 29.87 -6.47 18.07
CA LEU A 484 29.16 -7.52 17.35
C LEU A 484 28.94 -7.18 15.88
N ARG A 485 28.63 -5.92 15.57
CA ARG A 485 28.49 -5.46 14.18
C ARG A 485 29.75 -5.71 13.35
N ASN A 486 30.94 -5.53 13.93
CA ASN A 486 32.22 -5.81 13.28
C ASN A 486 32.43 -7.33 13.12
N GLU A 487 32.11 -8.10 14.15
CA GLU A 487 32.24 -9.56 14.14
C GLU A 487 31.30 -10.24 13.13
N THR A 488 30.13 -9.64 12.86
CA THR A 488 29.19 -10.11 11.82
C THR A 488 29.60 -9.77 10.39
N ALA A 489 30.76 -9.13 10.17
CA ALA A 489 31.26 -8.83 8.83
C ALA A 489 31.37 -10.08 7.94
N GLY A 490 31.08 -9.93 6.65
CA GLY A 490 30.95 -11.07 5.73
C GLY A 490 29.57 -11.75 5.76
N SER A 491 28.56 -11.08 6.32
CA SER A 491 27.16 -11.51 6.29
C SER A 491 26.22 -10.33 6.03
N ASN A 492 24.96 -10.61 5.74
CA ASN A 492 23.86 -9.64 5.67
C ASN A 492 23.15 -9.50 7.02
N ILE A 493 23.86 -9.69 8.14
CA ILE A 493 23.31 -9.51 9.48
C ILE A 493 23.47 -8.05 9.89
N ARG A 494 22.37 -7.38 10.20
CA ARG A 494 22.37 -6.01 10.76
C ARG A 494 22.31 -6.06 12.27
N VAL A 495 23.12 -5.25 12.94
CA VAL A 495 23.06 -5.05 14.40
C VAL A 495 22.74 -3.58 14.67
N LEU A 496 21.58 -3.34 15.29
CA LEU A 496 20.94 -2.04 15.47
C LEU A 496 20.74 -1.75 16.96
N VAL A 497 20.64 -0.47 17.31
CA VAL A 497 20.37 -0.03 18.69
C VAL A 497 19.25 1.00 18.72
N LEU A 498 18.18 0.74 19.48
CA LEU A 498 17.18 1.77 19.81
C LEU A 498 17.53 2.37 21.16
N ARG A 499 17.50 3.70 21.29
CA ARG A 499 17.78 4.43 22.53
C ARG A 499 16.56 5.25 22.94
N PRO A 500 15.63 4.64 23.69
CA PRO A 500 14.49 5.36 24.24
C PRO A 500 14.92 6.42 25.26
N GLY A 501 14.22 7.55 25.25
CA GLY A 501 14.16 8.53 26.31
C GLY A 501 13.19 8.11 27.40
N VAL A 502 12.43 9.07 27.94
CA VAL A 502 11.38 8.79 28.94
C VAL A 502 10.16 8.15 28.27
N VAL A 503 9.75 6.99 28.77
CA VAL A 503 8.62 6.20 28.25
C VAL A 503 7.70 5.82 29.39
N ASN A 504 6.41 6.11 29.27
CA ASN A 504 5.41 5.72 30.24
C ASN A 504 5.11 4.22 30.14
N THR A 505 5.76 3.44 31.00
CA THR A 505 5.57 2.00 31.10
C THR A 505 5.71 1.55 32.55
N HIS A 506 5.30 0.32 32.84
CA HIS A 506 5.49 -0.32 34.15
C HIS A 506 6.95 -0.36 34.62
N PHE A 507 7.92 -0.19 33.71
CA PHE A 507 9.34 -0.05 34.04
C PHE A 507 9.60 1.13 34.98
N HIS A 508 8.98 2.30 34.74
CA HIS A 508 9.19 3.47 35.58
C HIS A 508 8.61 3.29 36.98
N LEU A 509 7.43 2.69 37.11
CA LEU A 509 6.87 2.29 38.41
C LEU A 509 7.85 1.39 39.18
N GLN A 510 8.37 0.34 38.54
CA GLN A 510 9.32 -0.57 39.19
C GLN A 510 10.62 0.14 39.60
N ARG A 511 11.11 1.07 38.78
CA ARG A 511 12.31 1.87 39.02
C ARG A 511 12.20 2.70 40.30
N VAL A 512 11.04 3.29 40.58
CA VAL A 512 10.78 4.10 41.78
C VAL A 512 10.06 3.33 42.90
N GLN A 513 10.23 2.00 42.94
CA GLN A 513 9.65 1.14 43.99
C GLN A 513 8.12 1.23 44.11
N TYR A 514 7.44 1.43 42.98
CA TYR A 514 5.99 1.59 42.87
C TYR A 514 5.44 2.85 43.56
N ASP A 515 6.29 3.85 43.78
CA ASP A 515 5.88 5.20 44.17
C ASP A 515 5.28 5.92 42.95
N GLN A 516 3.96 6.09 42.96
CA GLN A 516 3.25 6.69 41.84
C GLN A 516 3.47 8.21 41.77
N ASP A 517 3.58 8.89 42.91
CA ASP A 517 3.83 10.34 42.97
C ASP A 517 5.20 10.65 42.37
N ALA A 518 6.22 9.86 42.71
CA ALA A 518 7.57 10.01 42.15
C ALA A 518 7.61 9.81 40.61
N MET A 519 6.74 8.97 40.06
CA MET A 519 6.61 8.79 38.61
C MET A 519 5.87 9.95 37.95
N GLU A 520 4.77 10.42 38.56
CA GLU A 520 3.98 11.54 38.05
C GLU A 520 4.78 12.85 38.06
N ASP A 521 5.54 13.11 39.13
CA ASP A 521 6.50 14.21 39.23
C ASP A 521 7.54 14.18 38.09
N PHE A 522 8.00 12.97 37.74
CA PHE A 522 8.96 12.81 36.66
C PHE A 522 8.39 13.21 35.29
N TYR A 523 7.07 13.09 35.09
CA TYR A 523 6.35 13.46 33.87
C TYR A 523 5.74 14.87 33.90
N GLN A 524 5.82 15.56 35.03
CA GLN A 524 5.21 16.88 35.20
C GLN A 524 5.57 17.82 34.03
N GLY A 525 4.56 18.44 33.42
CA GLY A 525 4.76 19.48 32.41
C GLY A 525 4.94 19.02 30.96
N TYR A 526 5.04 17.72 30.69
CA TYR A 526 5.15 17.18 29.32
C TYR A 526 4.48 15.81 29.18
N ASP A 527 4.36 15.32 27.94
CA ASP A 527 3.94 13.95 27.66
C ASP A 527 5.16 13.05 27.38
N PRO A 528 5.38 11.98 28.16
CA PRO A 528 6.40 10.98 27.84
C PRO A 528 6.00 10.15 26.61
N LEU A 529 6.95 9.37 26.07
CA LEU A 529 6.65 8.41 25.01
C LEU A 529 5.74 7.29 25.54
N VAL A 530 4.99 6.64 24.65
CA VAL A 530 4.27 5.40 24.93
C VAL A 530 4.88 4.22 24.16
N ALA A 531 4.39 3.00 24.42
CA ALA A 531 4.93 1.78 23.81
C ALA A 531 4.78 1.79 22.27
N GLU A 532 3.70 2.37 21.75
CA GLU A 532 3.39 2.52 20.34
C GLU A 532 4.43 3.41 19.63
N ASP A 533 4.92 4.48 20.27
CA ASP A 533 5.94 5.36 19.70
C ASP A 533 7.26 4.60 19.47
N LEU A 534 7.63 3.76 20.42
CA LEU A 534 8.80 2.90 20.29
C LEU A 534 8.57 1.81 19.24
N ALA A 535 7.41 1.16 19.24
CA ALA A 535 7.09 0.14 18.24
C ALA A 535 7.15 0.71 16.81
N GLN A 536 6.68 1.93 16.60
CA GLN A 536 6.77 2.62 15.31
C GLN A 536 8.23 2.92 14.92
N SER A 537 9.06 3.30 15.89
CA SER A 537 10.50 3.51 15.71
C SER A 537 11.23 2.20 15.35
N VAL A 538 10.88 1.10 16.03
CA VAL A 538 11.38 -0.25 15.70
C VAL A 538 10.99 -0.62 14.27
N LEU A 539 9.71 -0.47 13.90
CA LEU A 539 9.24 -0.78 12.55
C LEU A 539 9.96 0.05 11.51
N TYR A 540 10.16 1.34 11.76
CA TYR A 540 10.93 2.21 10.87
C TYR A 540 12.36 1.68 10.65
N MET A 541 13.07 1.30 11.71
CA MET A 541 14.42 0.75 11.61
C MET A 541 14.45 -0.60 10.86
N LEU A 542 13.46 -1.46 11.11
CA LEU A 542 13.39 -2.80 10.52
C LEU A 542 12.96 -2.78 9.04
N SER A 543 12.07 -1.88 8.65
CA SER A 543 11.48 -1.80 7.30
C SER A 543 12.42 -1.25 6.23
N LEU A 544 13.60 -0.75 6.63
CA LEU A 544 14.56 -0.20 5.69
C LEU A 544 15.15 -1.31 4.80
N PRO A 545 15.38 -1.03 3.49
CA PRO A 545 16.01 -1.96 2.58
C PRO A 545 17.33 -2.51 3.12
N ASP A 546 17.71 -3.73 2.72
CA ASP A 546 18.90 -4.45 3.26
C ASP A 546 20.20 -3.66 3.19
N HIS A 547 20.36 -2.78 2.19
CA HIS A 547 21.55 -1.93 2.02
C HIS A 547 21.58 -0.69 2.93
N VAL A 548 20.52 -0.44 3.70
CA VAL A 548 20.40 0.68 4.63
C VAL A 548 20.33 0.13 6.06
N SER A 549 21.15 0.69 6.93
CA SER A 549 21.22 0.31 8.34
C SER A 549 21.33 1.54 9.23
N ILE A 550 20.31 1.79 10.04
CA ILE A 550 20.36 2.78 11.12
C ILE A 550 21.05 2.11 12.31
N LYS A 551 22.36 2.35 12.44
CA LYS A 551 23.17 1.72 13.51
C LYS A 551 22.63 2.01 14.90
N ALA A 552 22.14 3.22 15.13
CA ALA A 552 21.45 3.60 16.35
C ALA A 552 20.42 4.71 16.11
N LEU A 553 19.34 4.72 16.89
CA LEU A 553 18.27 5.73 16.83
C LEU A 553 17.88 6.20 18.23
N ASP A 554 17.97 7.49 18.48
CA ASP A 554 17.44 8.11 19.70
C ASP A 554 15.96 8.45 19.48
N CYS A 555 15.11 7.98 20.39
CA CYS A 555 13.68 8.27 20.38
C CYS A 555 13.32 8.88 21.73
N VAL A 556 13.05 10.19 21.77
CA VAL A 556 12.79 10.94 23.00
C VAL A 556 11.50 11.75 22.88
N PRO A 557 10.79 12.03 23.98
CA PRO A 557 9.75 13.04 23.98
C PRO A 557 10.27 14.36 23.41
N THR A 558 9.45 15.08 22.64
CA THR A 558 9.86 16.41 22.11
C THR A 558 10.27 17.37 23.23
N ALA A 559 9.68 17.23 24.41
CA ALA A 559 10.00 18.01 25.59
C ALA A 559 11.33 17.61 26.25
N GLN A 560 11.84 16.39 26.03
CA GLN A 560 13.15 15.97 26.50
C GLN A 560 14.22 16.48 25.53
N ARG A 561 14.67 17.71 25.74
CA ARG A 561 15.64 18.40 24.86
C ARG A 561 17.05 17.85 24.99
N ALA A 562 17.38 17.37 26.18
CA ALA A 562 18.60 16.65 26.49
C ALA A 562 18.32 15.69 27.66
N LEU A 563 19.30 14.89 28.06
CA LEU A 563 19.15 13.92 29.14
C LEU A 563 18.68 14.53 30.46
N THR A 564 19.17 15.73 30.78
CA THR A 564 18.86 16.47 32.02
C THR A 564 18.01 17.72 31.77
N ASN A 565 17.65 18.02 30.51
CA ASN A 565 16.89 19.22 30.16
C ASN A 565 15.50 18.84 29.63
N PHE A 566 14.49 19.08 30.46
CA PHE A 566 13.08 18.84 30.16
C PHE A 566 12.33 20.16 30.07
N ASP A 567 11.63 20.35 28.96
CA ASP A 567 10.74 21.49 28.70
C ASP A 567 9.42 21.26 29.45
N ARG A 568 9.38 21.66 30.72
CA ARG A 568 8.26 21.45 31.65
C ARG A 568 7.03 22.33 31.34
N GLU A 569 7.13 23.23 30.36
CA GLU A 569 6.02 24.05 29.88
C GLU A 569 5.45 23.51 28.56
N TRP A 570 5.82 22.30 28.15
CA TRP A 570 5.40 21.78 26.85
C TRP A 570 3.90 21.61 26.73
N LYS A 571 3.25 21.09 27.77
CA LYS A 571 1.79 20.87 27.79
C LYS A 571 0.98 22.17 27.68
N SER A 572 1.39 23.22 28.37
CA SER A 572 0.66 24.49 28.40
C SER A 572 0.65 25.24 27.06
N ARG A 573 1.44 24.79 26.08
CA ARG A 573 1.47 25.34 24.71
C ARG A 573 0.63 24.54 23.71
N GLN A 574 0.07 23.41 24.12
CA GLN A 574 -0.79 22.56 23.28
C GLN A 574 -2.29 22.75 23.58
N GLU A 575 -2.60 23.43 24.69
CA GLU A 575 -3.92 24.01 25.01
C GLU A 575 -4.08 25.37 24.31
#